data_AF-A0A7S2E481-F1
#
_entry.id   AF-A0A7S2E481-F1
#
_cell.length_a   1.000
_cell.length_b   1.000
_cell.length_c   1.000
_cell.angle_alpha   90.00
_cell.angle_beta   90.00
_cell.angle_gamma   90.00
#
_symmetry.space_group_name_H-M   'P 1'
#
loop_
_entity.id
_entity.type
_entity.pdbx_description
1 polymer ?
#
loop_
_entity_poly.entity_id
_entity_poly.type
_entity_poly.pdbx_seq_one_letter_code
_entity_poly.pdbx_strand_id
1 'polypeptide(L)'
;RASKMALPATIEGAFSTFKVVGKEVIARHEPQEDGPYGGRLQLGQTVRGFEEGLWLRLDRASARLASARGNGELYVFIDNNLERRKATDAQSAAKIRQYAAGATAELDAF
;
A
#
# COMPACT_ATOMS: atom_id res chain seq x y z
N ARG A 1 0.05 -13.38 28.26
CA ARG A 1 -0.99 -13.19 27.22
C ARG A 1 -0.67 -11.89 26.50
N ALA A 2 -0.03 -11.94 25.32
CA ALA A 2 0.34 -10.74 24.59
C ALA A 2 -0.93 -10.08 24.02
N SER A 3 -1.09 -8.79 24.32
CA SER A 3 -2.20 -7.98 23.85
C SER A 3 -2.16 -7.89 22.33
N LYS A 4 -3.18 -8.43 21.68
CA LYS A 4 -3.47 -8.25 20.26
C LYS A 4 -3.77 -6.76 20.08
N MET A 5 -2.77 -5.95 19.73
CA MET A 5 -2.99 -4.57 19.31
C MET A 5 -3.79 -4.63 18.01
N ALA A 6 -5.11 -4.57 18.13
CA ALA A 6 -5.99 -4.27 17.02
C ALA A 6 -5.67 -2.84 16.60
N LEU A 7 -5.04 -2.68 15.43
CA LEU A 7 -4.83 -1.37 14.83
C LEU A 7 -6.21 -0.69 14.66
N PRO A 8 -6.36 0.59 15.05
CA PRO A 8 -7.62 1.30 14.87
C PRO A 8 -7.99 1.35 13.39
N ALA A 9 -9.24 1.01 13.07
CA ALA A 9 -9.78 0.90 11.71
C ALA A 9 -9.91 2.25 10.95
N THR A 10 -9.13 3.27 11.31
CA THR A 10 -9.30 4.64 10.79
C THR A 10 -7.99 5.41 10.84
N ILE A 11 -6.95 4.89 10.20
CA ILE A 11 -5.91 5.75 9.64
C ILE A 11 -6.00 5.51 8.15
N GLU A 12 -6.61 6.46 7.43
CA GLU A 12 -6.42 6.58 5.98
C GLU A 12 -4.93 6.86 5.77
N GLY A 13 -4.14 5.78 5.71
CA GLY A 13 -2.73 5.84 5.43
C GLY A 13 -2.48 6.61 4.14
N ALA A 14 -1.44 7.45 4.10
CA ALA A 14 -1.07 8.11 2.87
C ALA A 14 -0.84 7.05 1.78
N PHE A 15 -1.50 7.23 0.63
CA PHE A 15 -1.28 6.34 -0.51
C PHE A 15 0.10 6.64 -1.11
N SER A 16 0.98 5.65 -1.06
CA SER A 16 2.40 5.83 -1.39
C SER A 16 2.90 4.79 -2.36
N THR A 17 3.98 5.16 -3.07
CA THR A 17 4.65 4.32 -4.06
C THR A 17 6.07 4.06 -3.63
N PHE A 18 6.49 2.79 -3.66
CA PHE A 18 7.82 2.35 -3.28
C PHE A 18 8.44 1.51 -4.39
N LYS A 19 9.75 1.62 -4.56
CA LYS A 19 10.55 0.74 -5.41
C LYS A 19 11.35 -0.21 -4.51
N VAL A 20 11.33 -1.50 -4.81
CA VAL A 20 12.17 -2.48 -4.14
C VAL A 20 13.61 -2.27 -4.58
N VAL A 21 14.49 -1.94 -3.63
CA VAL A 21 15.92 -1.71 -3.83
C VAL A 21 16.80 -2.75 -3.11
N GLY A 22 16.20 -3.53 -2.21
CA GLY A 22 16.83 -4.63 -1.49
C GLY A 22 16.68 -5.99 -2.16
N LYS A 23 17.42 -6.99 -1.65
CA LYS A 23 17.49 -8.34 -2.24
C LYS A 23 16.22 -9.17 -2.04
N GLU A 24 15.43 -8.90 -1.00
CA GLU A 24 14.18 -9.63 -0.76
C GLU A 24 13.22 -8.83 0.14
N VAL A 25 12.00 -8.57 -0.33
CA VAL A 25 10.92 -7.97 0.48
C VAL A 25 9.79 -8.97 0.59
N ILE A 26 9.52 -9.43 1.82
CA ILE A 26 8.49 -10.43 2.08
C ILE A 26 7.14 -9.73 2.26
N ALA A 27 6.14 -10.20 1.52
CA ALA A 27 4.76 -9.81 1.71
C ALA A 27 4.06 -10.79 2.65
N ARG A 28 3.34 -10.25 3.63
CA ARG A 28 2.65 -10.99 4.69
C ARG A 28 1.15 -10.78 4.58
N HIS A 29 0.35 -11.75 5.02
CA HIS A 29 -1.10 -11.58 5.12
C HIS A 29 -1.55 -10.72 6.30
N GLU A 30 -0.64 -10.48 7.25
CA GLU A 30 -0.87 -9.65 8.43
C GLU A 30 0.35 -8.73 8.64
N PRO A 31 0.17 -7.51 9.19
CA PRO A 31 1.26 -6.56 9.45
C PRO A 31 2.07 -6.95 10.71
N GLN A 32 2.70 -8.13 10.67
CA GLN A 32 3.53 -8.69 11.72
C GLN A 32 4.76 -9.36 11.09
N GLU A 33 5.94 -9.22 11.69
CA GLU A 33 7.20 -9.75 11.14
C GLU A 33 7.14 -11.27 10.91
N ASP A 34 6.53 -11.99 11.87
CA ASP A 34 6.30 -13.43 11.84
C ASP A 34 4.94 -13.83 11.24
N GLY A 35 4.26 -12.89 10.56
CA GLY A 35 2.95 -13.13 9.96
C GLY A 35 2.98 -14.22 8.87
N PRO A 36 1.81 -14.78 8.50
CA PRO A 36 1.73 -15.78 7.45
C PRO A 36 2.34 -15.26 6.13
N TYR A 37 3.23 -16.05 5.53
CA TYR A 37 3.85 -15.71 4.25
C TYR A 37 2.77 -15.60 3.16
N GLY A 38 2.68 -14.42 2.55
CA GLY A 38 1.76 -14.16 1.46
C GLY A 38 2.46 -14.08 0.10
N GLY A 39 3.76 -13.83 0.09
CA GLY A 39 4.53 -13.72 -1.14
C GLY A 39 5.84 -12.96 -0.98
N ARG A 40 6.45 -12.60 -2.10
CA ARG A 40 7.69 -11.84 -2.13
C ARG A 40 7.71 -10.87 -3.30
N LEU A 41 8.32 -9.72 -3.07
CA LEU A 41 8.65 -8.77 -4.12
C LEU A 41 10.11 -8.91 -4.52
N GLN A 42 10.37 -8.72 -5.80
CA GLN A 42 11.69 -8.80 -6.39
C GLN A 42 12.34 -7.42 -6.54
N LEU A 43 13.66 -7.39 -6.51
CA LEU A 43 14.46 -6.20 -6.75
C LEU A 43 14.01 -5.48 -8.05
N GLY A 44 13.82 -4.17 -7.96
CA GLY A 44 13.39 -3.32 -9.06
C GLY A 44 11.87 -3.21 -9.24
N GLN A 45 11.07 -4.08 -8.61
CA GLN A 45 9.61 -3.96 -8.66
C GLN A 45 9.13 -2.67 -7.99
N THR A 46 8.08 -2.07 -8.55
CA THR A 46 7.42 -0.91 -7.96
C THR A 46 6.07 -1.35 -7.42
N VAL A 47 5.80 -1.01 -6.16
CA VAL A 47 4.56 -1.34 -5.46
C VAL A 47 3.93 -0.09 -4.87
N ARG A 48 2.63 -0.16 -4.66
CA ARG A 48 1.83 0.92 -4.11
C ARG A 48 0.88 0.38 -3.06
N GLY A 49 0.54 1.24 -2.11
CA GLY A 49 -0.32 0.86 -1.02
C GLY A 49 -0.60 2.00 -0.06
N PHE A 50 -1.35 1.68 0.99
CA PHE A 50 -1.64 2.59 2.09
C PHE A 50 -0.65 2.33 3.22
N GLU A 51 -0.04 3.39 3.73
CA GLU A 51 0.89 3.28 4.85
C GLU A 51 0.15 3.14 6.19
N GLU A 52 0.44 2.06 6.90
CA GLU A 52 -0.12 1.71 8.20
C GLU A 52 1.04 1.55 9.20
N GLY A 53 1.51 2.69 9.72
CA GLY A 53 2.69 2.73 10.57
C GLY A 53 3.95 2.34 9.81
N LEU A 54 4.58 1.23 10.19
CA LEU A 54 5.76 0.67 9.53
C LEU A 54 5.42 -0.35 8.44
N TRP A 55 4.14 -0.53 8.13
CA TRP A 55 3.67 -1.47 7.13
C TRP A 55 3.02 -0.75 5.96
N LEU A 56 3.14 -1.32 4.77
CA LEU A 56 2.46 -0.87 3.57
C LEU A 56 1.44 -1.92 3.17
N ARG A 57 0.14 -1.60 3.30
CA ARG A 57 -0.94 -2.43 2.79
C ARG A 57 -1.05 -2.25 1.28
N LEU A 58 -0.66 -3.28 0.54
CA LEU A 58 -0.56 -3.24 -0.92
C LEU A 58 -1.92 -3.06 -1.59
N ASP A 59 -1.96 -2.24 -2.65
CA ASP A 59 -3.12 -2.20 -3.55
C ASP A 59 -3.28 -3.55 -4.27
N ARG A 60 -4.46 -3.78 -4.86
CA ARG A 60 -4.77 -5.07 -5.52
C ARG A 60 -3.77 -5.43 -6.63
N ALA A 61 -3.23 -4.44 -7.33
CA ALA A 61 -2.27 -4.67 -8.41
C ALA A 61 -0.91 -5.13 -7.84
N SER A 62 -0.41 -4.42 -6.82
CA SER A 62 0.86 -4.71 -6.15
C SER A 62 0.79 -6.00 -5.35
N ALA A 63 -0.35 -6.30 -4.72
CA ALA A 63 -0.57 -7.56 -4.03
C ALA A 63 -0.49 -8.75 -4.99
N ARG A 64 -0.99 -8.61 -6.22
CA ARG A 64 -0.85 -9.66 -7.25
C ARG A 64 0.59 -9.88 -7.71
N LEU A 65 1.40 -8.82 -7.73
CA LEU A 65 2.84 -8.94 -8.05
C LEU A 65 3.60 -9.68 -6.96
N ALA A 66 3.23 -9.45 -5.69
CA ALA A 66 3.87 -10.09 -4.55
C ALA A 66 3.39 -11.54 -4.35
N SER A 67 2.10 -11.80 -4.56
CA SER A 67 1.42 -13.00 -4.05
C SER A 67 1.97 -14.31 -4.64
N ALA A 68 2.20 -15.29 -3.75
CA ALA A 68 2.58 -16.64 -4.16
C ALA A 68 1.37 -17.55 -4.47
N ARG A 69 0.17 -17.21 -3.96
CA ARG A 69 -1.03 -18.08 -4.04
C ARG A 69 -2.29 -17.39 -4.59
N GLY A 70 -2.18 -16.12 -4.95
CA GLY A 70 -3.29 -15.31 -5.46
C GLY A 70 -4.16 -14.70 -4.36
N ASN A 71 -4.88 -13.63 -4.75
CA ASN A 71 -5.86 -12.80 -4.02
C ASN A 71 -5.84 -12.83 -2.48
N GLY A 72 -5.42 -11.72 -1.89
CA GLY A 72 -5.55 -11.41 -0.47
C GLY A 72 -4.98 -10.02 -0.18
N GLU A 73 -5.33 -9.43 0.95
CA GLU A 73 -4.60 -8.27 1.45
C GLU A 73 -3.18 -8.71 1.81
N LEU A 74 -2.21 -7.91 1.39
CA LEU A 74 -0.79 -8.16 1.62
C LEU A 74 -0.14 -6.91 2.17
N TYR A 75 0.73 -7.11 3.14
CA TYR A 75 1.45 -6.08 3.86
C TYR A 75 2.95 -6.31 3.64
N VAL A 76 3.69 -5.24 3.38
CA VAL A 76 5.16 -5.28 3.33
C VAL A 76 5.71 -4.32 4.37
N PHE A 77 6.81 -4.71 5.02
CA PHE A 77 7.46 -3.85 5.99
C PHE A 77 8.21 -2.71 5.27
N ILE A 78 8.08 -1.49 5.78
CA ILE A 78 8.73 -0.30 5.23
C ILE A 78 10.09 -0.16 5.90
N ASP A 79 11.13 -0.65 5.22
CA ASP A 79 12.52 -0.61 5.67
C ASP A 79 13.46 -0.10 4.57
N ASN A 80 14.77 -0.28 4.79
CA ASN A 80 15.82 0.10 3.85
C ASN A 80 15.82 -0.71 2.53
N ASN A 81 14.95 -1.71 2.39
CA ASN A 81 14.76 -2.45 1.14
C ASN A 81 13.71 -1.80 0.23
N LEU A 82 13.00 -0.76 0.71
CA LEU A 82 12.01 0.01 -0.05
C LEU A 82 12.41 1.50 -0.17
N GLU A 83 12.63 1.95 -1.40
CA GLU A 83 12.87 3.36 -1.70
C GLU A 83 11.54 4.05 -2.04
N ARG A 84 11.15 5.03 -1.24
CA ARG A 84 9.97 5.85 -1.51
C ARG A 84 10.15 6.64 -2.81
N ARG A 85 9.27 6.41 -3.78
CA ARG A 85 9.22 7.24 -4.98
C ARG A 85 8.50 8.53 -4.61
N LYS A 86 9.16 9.67 -4.76
CA LYS A 86 8.47 10.97 -4.73
C LYS A 86 7.36 10.89 -5.76
N ALA A 87 6.12 11.22 -5.36
CA ALA A 87 5.05 11.37 -6.32
C ALA A 87 5.54 12.40 -7.34
N THR A 88 5.74 12.02 -8.59
CA THR A 88 6.00 13.00 -9.63
C THR A 88 4.71 13.82 -9.75
N ASP A 89 4.73 15.04 -9.20
CA ASP A 89 3.61 15.96 -8.96
C ASP A 89 2.72 16.31 -10.17
N ALA A 90 2.91 15.68 -11.34
CA ALA A 90 2.12 15.94 -12.53
C ALA A 90 0.85 15.05 -12.66
N GLN A 91 0.80 13.86 -12.04
CA GLN A 91 -0.33 12.93 -12.25
C GLN A 91 -1.24 12.72 -11.04
N SER A 92 -0.74 12.85 -9.80
CA SER A 92 -1.57 12.67 -8.60
C SER A 92 -2.52 13.85 -8.35
N ALA A 93 -2.07 15.09 -8.60
CA ALA A 93 -2.90 16.29 -8.46
C ALA A 93 -4.05 16.35 -9.48
N ALA A 94 -3.83 15.83 -10.70
CA ALA A 94 -4.84 15.81 -11.75
C ALA A 94 -6.00 14.84 -11.42
N LYS A 95 -5.68 13.69 -10.81
CA LYS A 95 -6.70 12.69 -10.47
C LYS A 95 -7.50 13.06 -9.22
N ILE A 96 -6.87 13.66 -8.20
CA ILE A 96 -7.57 14.14 -6.99
C ILE A 96 -8.55 15.27 -7.36
N ARG A 97 -8.19 16.17 -8.29
CA ARG A 97 -9.10 17.22 -8.78
C ARG A 97 -10.27 16.66 -9.60
N GLN A 98 -10.08 15.59 -10.38
CA GLN A 98 -11.17 14.95 -11.11
C GLN A 98 -12.20 14.27 -10.18
N TYR A 99 -11.77 13.67 -9.08
CA TYR A 99 -12.71 13.12 -8.09
C TYR A 99 -13.44 14.20 -7.28
N ALA A 100 -12.78 15.31 -6.96
CA ALA A 100 -13.43 16.45 -6.28
C ALA A 100 -14.42 17.19 -7.19
N ALA A 101 -14.11 17.35 -8.47
CA ALA A 101 -14.99 18.02 -9.44
C ALA A 101 -16.21 17.18 -9.84
N GLY A 102 -16.10 15.85 -9.77
CA GLY A 102 -17.24 14.94 -9.99
C GLY A 102 -18.24 14.93 -8.83
N ALA A 103 -17.79 15.20 -7.60
CA ALA A 103 -18.66 15.22 -6.42
C ALA A 103 -19.45 16.53 -6.24
N THR A 104 -19.03 17.62 -6.90
CA THR A 104 -19.76 18.91 -6.87
C THR A 104 -20.81 19.04 -7.97
N ALA A 105 -20.85 18.13 -8.96
CA ALA A 105 -21.80 18.22 -10.07
C ALA A 105 -23.18 17.61 -9.76
N GLU A 106 -23.33 16.80 -8.70
CA GLU A 106 -24.62 16.21 -8.31
C GLU A 106 -25.37 16.99 -7.22
N LEU A 107 -24.80 18.07 -6.68
CA LEU A 107 -25.44 18.88 -5.63
C LEU A 107 -26.07 20.21 -6.11
N ASP A 108 -25.99 20.52 -7.40
CA ASP A 108 -26.61 21.72 -8.01
C ASP A 108 -27.80 21.38 -8.94
N ALA A 109 -28.32 20.14 -8.84
CA ALA A 109 -29.44 19.66 -9.66
C ALA A 109 -30.66 19.16 -8.85
N PHE A 110 -30.85 19.66 -7.61
CA PHE A 110 -32.09 19.50 -6.87
C PHE A 110 -32.46 20.76 -6.07
#